data_AF-A0A535XSS6-F1
#
_entry.id   AF-A0A535XSS6-F1
#
_cell.length_a   1.000
_cell.length_b   1.000
_cell.length_c   1.000
_cell.angle_alpha   90.00
_cell.angle_beta   90.00
_cell.angle_gamma   90.00
#
_symmetry.space_group_name_H-M   'P 1'
#
loop_
_entity.id
_entity.type
_entity.pdbx_description
1 polymer ?
#
loop_
_entity_poly.entity_id
_entity_poly.type
_entity_poly.pdbx_seq_one_letter_code
_entity_poly.pdbx_strand_id
1 'polypeptide(L)' 'MQKIDERRRITVDRRAFNHYEIACPFCGENVGPRFVTREHLDIPPNPPYAATVRCPRCKEEFEVLFGAS' A
#
# COMPACT_ATOMS: atom_id res chain seq x y z
N MET A 1 -11.91 -20.17 -9.59
CA MET A 1 -12.21 -18.83 -9.04
C MET A 1 -11.21 -18.57 -7.91
N GLN A 2 -10.14 -17.82 -8.17
CA GLN A 2 -9.16 -17.51 -7.13
C GLN A 2 -9.83 -16.59 -6.10
N LYS A 3 -9.93 -17.02 -4.84
CA LYS A 3 -10.31 -16.13 -3.74
C LYS A 3 -9.24 -15.04 -3.68
N ILE A 4 -9.60 -13.82 -4.06
CA ILE A 4 -8.73 -12.66 -3.86
C ILE A 4 -8.63 -12.53 -2.33
N ASP A 5 -7.45 -12.77 -1.78
CA ASP A 5 -7.24 -12.60 -0.33
C ASP A 5 -7.43 -11.11 -0.01
N GLU A 6 -8.48 -10.79 0.75
CA GLU A 6 -8.89 -9.42 1.06
C GLU A 6 -7.78 -8.63 1.78
N ARG A 7 -6.80 -9.31 2.40
CA ARG A 7 -5.64 -8.68 3.04
C ARG A 7 -4.63 -8.09 2.05
N ARG A 8 -4.75 -8.42 0.76
CA ARG A 8 -3.87 -7.89 -0.30
C ARG A 8 -4.21 -6.46 -0.67
N ARG A 9 -5.23 -5.84 -0.07
CA ARG A 9 -5.59 -4.45 -0.34
C ARG A 9 -5.98 -3.76 0.96
N ILE A 10 -5.27 -2.69 1.31
CA ILE A 10 -5.53 -1.87 2.50
C ILE A 10 -5.82 -0.44 2.09
N THR A 11 -6.74 0.22 2.79
CA THR A 11 -7.03 1.64 2.60
C THR A 11 -6.44 2.43 3.75
N VAL A 12 -5.67 3.46 3.43
CA VAL A 12 -4.91 4.21 4.42
C VAL A 12 -4.82 5.69 4.07
N ASP A 13 -4.50 6.50 5.08
CA ASP A 13 -4.13 7.89 4.88
C ASP A 13 -2.73 7.99 4.26
N ARG A 14 -2.58 8.85 3.25
CA ARG A 14 -1.32 9.04 2.53
C ARG A 14 -0.21 9.60 3.39
N ARG A 15 -0.52 10.47 4.36
CA ARG A 15 0.45 11.03 5.29
C ARG A 15 0.99 9.94 6.21
N ALA A 16 0.12 9.09 6.75
CA ALA A 16 0.52 7.93 7.53
C ALA A 16 1.47 7.02 6.73
N PHE A 17 1.19 6.81 5.44
CA PHE A 17 2.05 6.02 4.56
C PHE A 17 3.44 6.65 4.41
N ASN A 18 3.48 7.95 4.13
CA ASN A 18 4.73 8.69 3.99
C ASN A 18 5.58 8.70 5.28
N HIS A 19 4.94 8.59 6.44
CA HIS A 19 5.57 8.61 7.75
C HIS A 19 5.93 7.21 8.30
N TYR A 20 5.75 6.14 7.51
CA TYR A 20 5.99 4.75 7.93
C TYR A 20 5.12 4.30 9.11
N GLU A 21 3.90 4.83 9.22
CA GLU A 21 2.96 4.53 10.30
C GLU A 21 2.01 3.37 9.96
N ILE A 22 2.26 2.66 8.86
CA ILE A 22 1.35 1.65 8.33
C ILE A 22 1.96 0.27 8.46
N ALA A 23 1.20 -0.67 9.03
CA ALA A 23 1.64 -2.04 9.20
C ALA A 23 1.33 -2.92 7.99
N CYS A 24 2.23 -3.84 7.69
CA CYS A 24 2.00 -4.91 6.74
C CYS A 24 0.87 -5.82 7.25
N PRO A 25 -0.18 -6.08 6.44
CA PRO A 25 -1.34 -6.87 6.87
C PRO A 25 -1.03 -8.36 7.11
N PHE A 26 0.17 -8.82 6.73
CA PHE A 26 0.58 -10.22 6.89
C PHE A 26 1.48 -10.47 8.11
N CYS A 27 2.40 -9.55 8.41
CA CYS A 27 3.40 -9.75 9.47
C CYS A 27 3.49 -8.62 10.49
N GLY A 28 2.73 -7.53 10.31
CA GLY A 28 2.70 -6.39 11.22
C GLY A 28 3.91 -5.43 11.10
N GLU A 29 4.84 -5.67 10.19
CA GLU A 29 6.03 -4.81 10.00
C GLU A 29 5.64 -3.45 9.40
N ASN A 30 6.27 -2.37 9.87
CA ASN A 30 6.00 -1.04 9.33
C ASN A 30 6.50 -0.92 7.89
N VAL A 31 5.64 -0.37 7.03
CA VAL A 31 5.88 -0.14 5.62
C VAL A 31 5.63 1.33 5.26
N GLY A 32 6.31 1.78 4.21
CA GLY A 32 6.22 3.14 3.70
C GLY A 32 6.72 3.23 2.26
N PRO A 33 7.00 4.44 1.75
CA PRO A 33 7.18 4.69 0.32
C PRO A 33 8.40 3.99 -0.27
N ARG A 34 9.44 3.74 0.54
CA ARG A 34 10.65 3.02 0.11
C ARG A 34 10.41 1.58 -0.33
N PHE A 35 9.26 1.00 0.04
CA PHE A 35 8.91 -0.38 -0.28
C PHE A 35 7.89 -0.48 -1.41
N VAL A 36 7.59 0.64 -2.07
CA VAL A 36 6.71 0.69 -3.24
C VAL A 36 7.41 0.06 -4.43
N THR A 37 6.77 -0.92 -5.05
CA THR A 37 7.22 -1.56 -6.29
C THR A 37 6.51 -1.00 -7.51
N ARG A 38 5.31 -0.43 -7.34
CA ARG A 38 4.53 0.20 -8.41
C ARG A 38 3.62 1.28 -7.86
N GLU A 39 3.59 2.45 -8.51
CA GLU A 39 2.62 3.51 -8.23
C GLU A 39 1.47 3.44 -9.24
N HIS A 40 0.23 3.61 -8.76
CA HIS A 40 -0.96 3.69 -9.61
C HIS A 40 -1.43 5.14 -9.65
N LEU A 41 -1.17 5.78 -10.79
CA LEU A 41 -1.56 7.15 -11.06
C LEU A 41 -2.93 7.13 -11.74
N ASP A 42 -3.89 7.85 -11.18
CA ASP A 42 -5.04 8.32 -11.97
C ASP A 42 -4.54 9.45 -12.85
N ILE A 43 -5.03 9.51 -14.08
CA ILE A 43 -4.55 10.39 -15.15
C ILE A 43 -4.33 11.84 -14.63
N PRO A 44 -3.23 12.53 -15.03
CA PRO A 44 -2.78 13.80 -14.43
C PRO A 44 -3.85 14.90 -14.37
N PRO A 45 -3.76 15.81 -13.37
CA PRO A 45 -2.63 16.05 -12.46
C PRO A 45 -2.81 15.45 -11.05
N ASN A 46 -3.57 14.36 -10.91
CA ASN A 46 -3.91 13.87 -9.58
C ASN A 46 -2.79 13.05 -8.93
N PRO A 47 -2.61 13.18 -7.60
CA PRO A 47 -1.76 12.28 -6.82
C PRO A 47 -2.09 10.80 -7.10
N PRO A 48 -1.14 9.86 -7.02
CA PRO A 48 -1.45 8.43 -7.14
C PRO A 48 -2.52 8.04 -6.13
N TYR A 49 -3.52 7.30 -6.58
CA TYR A 49 -4.63 6.81 -5.75
C TYR A 49 -4.27 5.49 -5.06
N ALA A 50 -3.24 4.80 -5.55
CA ALA A 50 -2.74 3.58 -4.93
C ALA A 50 -1.25 3.36 -5.16
N ALA A 51 -0.64 2.51 -4.33
CA ALA A 51 0.71 2.00 -4.49
C ALA A 51 0.76 0.51 -4.17
N THR A 52 1.41 -0.29 -5.00
CA THR A 52 1.77 -1.67 -4.67
C THR A 52 3.04 -1.65 -3.83
N VAL A 53 2.97 -2.29 -2.67
CA VAL A 53 4.04 -2.34 -1.68
C VAL A 53 4.46 -3.78 -1.44
N ARG A 54 5.77 -4.00 -1.36
CA ARG A 54 6.35 -5.29 -1.00
C ARG A 54 6.98 -5.22 0.37
N CYS A 55 6.48 -6.01 1.32
CA CYS A 55 7.01 -6.01 2.68
C CYS A 55 8.49 -6.42 2.69
N PRO A 56 9.38 -5.69 3.39
CA PRO A 56 10.79 -6.07 3.48
C PRO A 56 11.01 -7.35 4.29
N ARG A 57 10.08 -7.67 5.22
CA ARG A 57 10.18 -8.80 6.15
C ARG A 57 9.58 -10.09 5.60
N CYS A 58 8.27 -10.13 5.34
CA CYS A 58 7.60 -11.33 4.84
C CYS A 58 7.60 -11.47 3.32
N LYS A 59 8.08 -10.45 2.57
CA LYS A 59 8.12 -10.40 1.10
C LYS A 59 6.76 -10.46 0.39
N GLU A 60 5.65 -10.49 1.13
CA GLU A 60 4.30 -10.38 0.58
C GLU A 60 4.08 -9.02 -0.07
N GLU A 61 3.29 -9.04 -1.15
CA GLU A 61 2.90 -7.86 -1.92
C GLU A 61 1.42 -7.56 -1.68
N PHE A 62 1.12 -6.28 -1.46
CA PHE A 62 -0.23 -5.78 -1.25
C PHE A 62 -0.37 -4.37 -1.83
N GLU A 63 -1.60 -4.01 -2.15
CA GLU A 63 -1.99 -2.70 -2.62
C GLU A 63 -2.38 -1.81 -1.44
N VAL A 64 -1.85 -0.60 -1.45
CA VAL A 64 -2.16 0.48 -0.55
C VAL A 64 -3.00 1.48 -1.33
N LEU A 65 -4.30 1.55 -1.04
CA LEU A 65 -5.19 2.56 -1.56
C LEU A 65 -5.10 3.80 -0.67
N PHE A 66 -4.87 4.96 -1.27
CA PHE A 66 -4.90 6.24 -0.58
C PHE A 66 -6.33 6.75 -0.59
N GLY A 67 -7.00 6.66 0.56
CA GLY A 67 -8.32 7.26 0.74
C GLY A 67 -8.23 8.78 0.77
N ALA A 68 -9.22 9.46 0.19
CA ALA A 68 -9.44 10.88 0.47
C ALA A 68 -9.99 10.96 1.90
N SER A 69 -9.16 11.44 2.82
CA SER A 69 -9.54 11.76 4.19
C SER A 69 -10.58 12.87 4.24
#